data_AF-A0A449AEP7-F1
#
_entry.id   AF-A0A449AEP7-F1
#
_cell.length_a   1.000
_cell.length_b   1.000
_cell.length_c   1.000
_cell.angle_alpha   90.00
_cell.angle_beta   90.00
_cell.angle_gamma   90.00
#
_symmetry.space_group_name_H-M   'P 1'
#
loop_
_entity.id
_entity.type
_entity.pdbx_description
1 polymer ?
#
loop_
_entity_poly.entity_id
_entity_poly.type
_entity_poly.pdbx_seq_one_letter_code
_entity_poly.pdbx_strand_id
1 'polypeptide(L)'
;MLEFFQLAKSTYFYIVQSFSKNDKDFDLKQLITNIFNVNKSRYGYRRICLKLRNRGYIINHKSVKRLIKLLNLFGLQPKAKYKSYKGETGKVCNNLLLTKIVEKNNHNTY
;
A
#
# COMPACT_ATOMS: atom_id res chain seq x y z
N MET A 1 4.91 5.89 -37.42
CA MET A 1 4.62 6.03 -35.97
C MET A 1 4.61 4.68 -35.26
N LEU A 2 3.71 3.73 -35.57
CA LEU A 2 3.68 2.41 -34.90
C LEU A 2 4.94 1.55 -35.14
N GLU A 3 5.50 1.57 -36.36
CA GLU A 3 6.78 0.90 -36.67
C GLU A 3 7.95 1.45 -35.87
N PHE A 4 7.98 2.77 -35.62
CA PHE A 4 9.02 3.40 -34.81
C PHE A 4 9.01 2.88 -33.35
N PHE A 5 7.82 2.62 -32.81
CA PHE A 5 7.63 2.02 -31.49
C PHE A 5 7.68 0.48 -31.49
N GLN A 6 7.94 -0.16 -32.63
CA GLN A 6 7.99 -1.62 -32.80
C GLN A 6 6.74 -2.35 -32.26
N LEU A 7 5.56 -1.72 -32.39
CA LEU A 7 4.28 -2.23 -31.89
C LEU A 7 3.43 -2.75 -33.05
N ALA A 8 2.92 -3.98 -32.90
CA ALA A 8 1.96 -4.53 -33.84
C ALA A 8 0.66 -3.70 -33.86
N LYS A 9 0.02 -3.60 -35.04
CA LYS A 9 -1.21 -2.83 -35.19
C LYS A 9 -2.34 -3.38 -34.31
N SER A 10 -2.44 -4.71 -34.21
CA SER A 10 -3.42 -5.40 -33.37
C SER A 10 -3.25 -5.10 -31.87
N THR A 11 -2.02 -5.10 -31.37
CA THR A 11 -1.75 -4.78 -29.97
C THR A 11 -2.09 -3.34 -29.64
N TYR A 12 -1.77 -2.40 -30.54
CA TYR A 12 -2.15 -1.00 -30.38
C TYR A 12 -3.67 -0.81 -30.26
N PHE A 13 -4.45 -1.33 -31.21
CA PHE A 13 -5.91 -1.16 -31.18
C PHE A 13 -6.57 -1.91 -30.01
N TYR A 14 -6.03 -3.07 -29.62
CA TYR A 14 -6.47 -3.76 -28.40
C TYR A 14 -6.28 -2.90 -27.15
N ILE A 15 -5.11 -2.29 -27.00
CA ILE A 15 -4.79 -1.40 -25.88
C ILE A 15 -5.72 -0.17 -25.90
N VAL A 16 -5.90 0.48 -27.06
CA VAL A 16 -6.80 1.63 -27.20
C VAL A 16 -8.25 1.27 -26.82
N GLN A 17 -8.72 0.12 -27.28
CA GLN A 17 -10.05 -0.40 -26.91
C GLN A 17 -10.16 -0.73 -25.42
N SER A 18 -9.06 -1.11 -24.76
CA SER A 18 -9.05 -1.36 -23.32
C SER A 18 -9.15 -0.06 -22.51
N PHE A 19 -8.59 1.04 -23.01
CA PHE A 19 -8.67 2.36 -22.38
C PHE A 19 -10.05 3.01 -22.50
N SER A 20 -10.81 2.68 -23.56
CA SER A 20 -12.17 3.19 -23.75
C SER A 20 -13.23 2.49 -22.88
N LYS A 21 -12.84 1.49 -22.07
CA LYS A 21 -13.77 0.83 -21.14
C LYS A 21 -14.10 1.74 -19.96
N ASN A 22 -15.40 1.89 -19.69
CA ASN A 22 -15.89 2.62 -18.53
C ASN A 22 -15.36 2.03 -17.22
N ASP A 23 -14.91 2.92 -16.33
CA ASP A 23 -14.39 2.56 -15.02
C ASP A 23 -15.54 2.18 -14.07
N LYS A 24 -15.74 0.88 -13.87
CA LYS A 24 -16.80 0.34 -12.99
C LYS A 24 -16.70 0.86 -11.55
N ASP A 25 -15.49 1.20 -11.11
CA ASP A 25 -15.23 1.65 -9.75
C ASP A 25 -15.30 3.18 -9.60
N PHE A 26 -15.72 3.93 -10.64
CA PHE A 26 -15.68 5.40 -10.69
C PHE A 26 -16.36 6.05 -9.48
N ASP A 27 -17.62 5.70 -9.21
CA ASP A 27 -18.38 6.27 -8.09
C ASP A 27 -17.74 5.96 -6.74
N LEU A 28 -17.21 4.74 -6.60
CA LEU A 28 -16.53 4.32 -5.38
C LEU A 28 -15.21 5.06 -5.19
N LYS A 29 -14.44 5.29 -6.27
CA LYS A 29 -13.22 6.10 -6.23
C LYS A 29 -13.53 7.52 -5.77
N GLN A 30 -14.58 8.14 -6.31
CA GLN A 30 -15.01 9.48 -5.94
C GLN A 30 -15.50 9.57 -4.48
N LEU A 31 -16.20 8.54 -4.00
CA LEU A 31 -16.61 8.46 -2.60
C LEU A 31 -15.40 8.30 -1.65
N ILE A 32 -14.44 7.46 -2.02
CA ILE A 32 -13.20 7.25 -1.26
C ILE A 32 -12.37 8.54 -1.20
N THR A 33 -12.19 9.25 -2.32
CA THR A 33 -11.45 10.53 -2.36
C THR A 33 -12.14 11.59 -1.50
N ASN A 34 -13.47 11.68 -1.57
CA ASN A 34 -14.24 12.59 -0.73
C ASN A 34 -14.04 12.30 0.77
N ILE A 35 -14.21 11.04 1.19
CA ILE A 35 -13.95 10.63 2.59
C ILE A 35 -12.52 10.96 2.99
N PHE A 36 -11.53 10.70 2.13
CA PHE A 36 -10.13 10.97 2.41
C PHE A 36 -9.87 12.47 2.64
N ASN A 37 -10.39 13.32 1.76
CA ASN A 37 -10.23 14.78 1.81
C ASN A 37 -10.93 15.40 3.02
N VAL A 38 -12.16 14.99 3.31
CA VAL A 38 -12.91 15.44 4.51
C VAL A 38 -12.14 15.12 5.79
N ASN A 39 -11.43 13.99 5.83
CA ASN A 39 -10.60 13.59 6.96
C ASN A 39 -9.16 14.11 6.89
N LYS A 40 -8.91 15.15 6.07
CA LYS A 40 -7.61 15.83 5.95
C LYS A 40 -6.46 14.85 5.71
N SER A 41 -6.67 13.88 4.82
CA SER A 41 -5.68 12.87 4.43
C SER A 41 -5.16 11.97 5.57
N ARG A 42 -5.86 11.88 6.70
CA ARG A 42 -5.43 11.05 7.86
C ARG A 42 -5.91 9.60 7.80
N TYR A 43 -6.90 9.33 6.97
CA TYR A 43 -7.55 8.02 6.94
C TYR A 43 -6.85 7.12 5.92
N GLY A 44 -6.32 5.99 6.40
CA GLY A 44 -5.94 4.86 5.54
C GLY A 44 -7.12 3.93 5.24
N TYR A 45 -6.88 2.90 4.43
CA TYR A 45 -7.95 2.01 3.94
C TYR A 45 -8.82 1.41 5.03
N ARG A 46 -8.27 1.05 6.20
CA ARG A 46 -9.04 0.47 7.32
C ARG A 46 -10.10 1.44 7.84
N ARG A 47 -9.74 2.72 8.03
CA ARG A 47 -10.66 3.77 8.50
C ARG A 47 -11.67 4.15 7.42
N ILE A 48 -11.25 4.18 6.15
CA ILE A 48 -12.16 4.43 5.04
C ILE A 48 -13.19 3.29 4.91
N CYS A 49 -12.77 2.02 5.02
CA CYS A 49 -13.68 0.88 5.04
C CYS A 49 -14.71 1.00 6.17
N LEU A 50 -14.27 1.38 7.38
CA LEU A 50 -15.18 1.60 8.49
C LEU A 50 -16.19 2.73 8.20
N LYS A 51 -15.73 3.85 7.62
CA LYS A 51 -16.61 4.98 7.27
C LYS A 51 -17.61 4.59 6.19
N LEU A 52 -17.19 3.80 5.20
CA LEU A 52 -18.07 3.24 4.16
C LEU A 52 -19.12 2.32 4.78
N ARG A 53 -18.71 1.42 5.68
CA ARG A 53 -19.64 0.54 6.41
C ARG A 53 -20.66 1.32 7.24
N ASN A 54 -20.21 2.37 7.93
CA ASN A 54 -21.08 3.26 8.71
C ASN A 54 -22.08 4.04 7.84
N ARG A 55 -21.79 4.22 6.55
CA ARG A 55 -22.69 4.81 5.55
C ARG A 55 -23.58 3.76 4.86
N GLY A 56 -23.53 2.50 5.26
CA GLY A 56 -24.33 1.41 4.69
C GLY A 56 -23.69 0.66 3.52
N TYR A 57 -22.46 1.01 3.10
CA TYR A 57 -21.80 0.31 2.01
C TYR A 57 -21.15 -0.98 2.48
N ILE A 58 -21.56 -2.12 1.91
CA ILE A 58 -20.98 -3.44 2.18
C ILE A 58 -19.92 -3.75 1.11
N ILE A 59 -18.71 -3.21 1.31
CA ILE A 59 -17.60 -3.37 0.36
C ILE A 59 -16.47 -4.14 1.03
N ASN A 60 -15.88 -5.08 0.30
CA ASN A 60 -14.71 -5.80 0.79
C ASN A 60 -13.51 -4.85 0.97
N HIS A 61 -12.84 -4.95 2.12
CA HIS A 61 -11.65 -4.15 2.43
C HIS A 61 -10.51 -4.33 1.42
N LYS A 62 -10.41 -5.48 0.74
CA LYS A 62 -9.43 -5.72 -0.33
C LYS A 62 -9.66 -4.79 -1.54
N SER A 63 -10.93 -4.58 -1.92
CA SER A 63 -11.31 -3.69 -3.01
C SER A 63 -10.95 -2.23 -2.67
N VAL A 64 -11.30 -1.79 -1.47
CA VAL A 64 -10.95 -0.44 -0.99
C VAL A 64 -9.43 -0.25 -0.94
N LYS A 65 -8.68 -1.24 -0.46
CA LYS A 65 -7.21 -1.20 -0.44
C LYS A 65 -6.62 -1.09 -1.86
N ARG A 66 -7.14 -1.85 -2.82
CA ARG A 66 -6.72 -1.77 -4.24
C ARG A 66 -6.97 -0.38 -4.82
N LEU A 67 -8.18 0.17 -4.64
CA LEU A 67 -8.56 1.47 -5.18
C LEU A 67 -7.74 2.61 -4.60
N ILE A 68 -7.51 2.60 -3.29
CA ILE A 68 -6.67 3.58 -2.62
C ILE A 68 -5.24 3.56 -3.17
N LYS A 69 -4.69 2.36 -3.45
CA LYS A 69 -3.37 2.22 -4.07
C LYS A 69 -3.36 2.77 -5.50
N LEU A 70 -4.38 2.47 -6.30
CA LEU A 70 -4.49 3.00 -7.67
C LEU A 70 -4.59 4.53 -7.72
N LEU A 71 -5.27 5.11 -6.74
CA LEU A 71 -5.43 6.57 -6.61
C LEU A 71 -4.25 7.25 -5.89
N ASN A 72 -3.24 6.49 -5.44
CA ASN A 72 -2.11 7.00 -4.65
C ASN A 72 -2.52 7.77 -3.38
N LEU A 73 -3.63 7.38 -2.75
CA LEU A 73 -4.12 8.03 -1.53
C LEU A 73 -3.48 7.41 -0.28
N PHE A 74 -2.39 7.99 0.19
CA PHE A 74 -1.72 7.51 1.39
C PHE A 74 -2.10 8.36 2.60
N GLY A 75 -2.61 7.70 3.64
CA GLY A 75 -2.92 8.37 4.88
C GLY A 75 -1.65 8.89 5.56
N LEU A 76 -1.70 10.09 6.13
CA LEU A 76 -0.63 10.67 6.94
C LEU A 76 -0.28 9.71 8.08
N GLN A 77 0.96 9.26 8.11
CA GLN A 77 1.48 8.43 9.18
C GLN A 77 1.94 9.32 10.34
N PRO A 78 1.65 8.96 11.60
CA PRO A 78 2.21 9.69 12.73
C PRO A 78 3.73 9.58 12.71
N LYS A 79 4.41 10.63 13.17
CA LYS A 79 5.86 10.60 13.36
C LYS A 79 6.21 9.44 14.28
N ALA A 80 7.20 8.63 13.90
CA ALA A 80 7.70 7.57 14.75
C ALA A 80 8.16 8.15 16.09
N LYS A 81 7.89 7.43 17.19
CA LYS A 81 8.41 7.80 18.51
C LYS A 81 9.94 7.78 18.49
N TYR A 82 10.55 8.70 19.23
CA TYR A 82 11.99 8.71 19.43
C TYR A 82 12.45 7.38 20.04
N LYS A 83 13.56 6.85 19.53
CA LYS A 83 14.25 5.69 20.08
C LYS A 83 15.63 6.15 20.51
N SER A 84 15.92 6.09 21.81
CA SER A 84 17.22 6.47 22.37
C SER A 84 18.32 5.47 22.03
N TYR A 85 17.96 4.20 21.88
CA TYR A 85 18.85 3.13 21.48
C TYR A 85 19.37 3.36 20.05
N LYS A 86 20.68 3.56 19.91
CA LYS A 86 21.37 3.80 18.64
C LYS A 86 21.90 2.51 17.97
N GLY A 87 21.59 1.35 18.53
CA GLY A 87 22.23 0.06 18.19
C GLY A 87 23.17 -0.40 19.30
N GLU A 88 23.81 -1.55 19.09
CA GLU A 88 24.85 -2.06 19.98
C GLU A 88 26.07 -1.16 19.85
N THR A 89 26.39 -0.40 20.90
CA THR A 89 27.60 0.42 20.96
C THR A 89 28.66 -0.29 21.79
N GLY A 90 29.82 -0.58 21.20
CA GLY A 90 30.92 -1.28 21.86
C GLY A 90 30.96 -2.78 21.58
N LYS A 91 31.91 -3.49 22.20
CA LYS A 91 31.99 -4.95 22.12
C LYS A 91 30.99 -5.56 23.09
N VAL A 92 30.00 -6.28 22.57
CA VAL A 92 29.08 -7.09 23.38
C VAL A 92 29.81 -8.36 23.84
N CYS A 93 29.69 -8.70 25.12
CA CYS A 93 30.24 -9.94 25.66
C CYS A 93 29.48 -11.15 25.12
N ASN A 94 30.17 -12.26 24.87
CA ASN A 94 29.54 -13.50 24.42
C ASN A 94 28.59 -14.04 25.50
N ASN A 95 27.36 -14.40 25.12
CA ASN A 95 26.41 -14.99 26.05
C ASN A 95 26.80 -16.45 26.33
N LEU A 96 27.26 -16.72 27.56
CA LEU A 96 27.76 -18.03 27.99
C LEU A 96 26.65 -19.08 28.23
N LEU A 97 25.38 -18.65 28.30
CA LEU A 97 24.23 -19.52 28.55
C LEU A 97 23.51 -19.94 27.27
N LEU A 98 23.78 -19.27 26.15
CA LEU A 98 23.23 -19.61 24.84
C LEU A 98 24.15 -20.61 24.14
N THR A 99 23.73 -21.88 24.08
CA THR A 99 24.45 -22.94 23.33
C THR A 99 24.17 -22.92 21.83
N LYS A 100 23.23 -22.08 21.36
CA LYS A 100 22.83 -21.98 19.96
C LYS A 100 23.58 -20.86 19.23
N ILE A 101 24.14 -21.20 18.07
CA ILE A 101 24.83 -20.27 17.18
C ILE A 101 23.76 -19.48 16.41
N VAL A 102 23.65 -18.17 16.67
CA VAL A 102 22.72 -17.30 15.93
C VAL A 102 23.46 -16.70 14.73
N GLU A 103 23.02 -17.02 13.51
CA GLU A 103 23.54 -16.41 12.29
C GLU A 103 23.15 -14.93 12.21
N LYS A 104 24.15 -14.04 12.19
CA LYS A 104 23.96 -12.58 12.20
C LYS A 104 23.24 -12.01 10.97
N ASN A 105 23.18 -12.75 9.87
CA ASN A 105 22.72 -12.22 8.59
C ASN A 105 21.20 -12.29 8.40
N ASN A 106 20.48 -13.19 9.08
CA ASN A 106 19.05 -13.43 8.80
C ASN A 106 18.14 -13.56 10.03
N HIS A 107 18.62 -13.31 11.26
CA HIS A 107 17.81 -13.35 12.50
C HIS A 107 16.85 -14.55 12.63
N ASN A 108 17.22 -15.71 12.09
CA ASN A 108 16.47 -16.95 12.26
C ASN A 108 17.22 -17.85 13.23
N THR A 109 16.49 -18.38 14.22
CA THR A 109 16.98 -19.35 15.20
C THR A 109 16.69 -20.77 14.72
N TYR A 110 17.73 -21.59 14.56
CA TYR A 110 17.62 -23.06 14.46
C TYR A 110 17.88 -23.71 15.81
#